data_AF-A0A1W9H404-F1
#
_entry.id   AF-A0A1W9H404-F1
#
_cell.length_a   1.000
_cell.length_b   1.000
_cell.length_c   1.000
_cell.angle_alpha   90.00
_cell.angle_beta   90.00
_cell.angle_gamma   90.00
#
_symmetry.space_group_name_H-M   'P 1'
#
loop_
_entity.id
_entity.type
_entity.pdbx_description
1 polymer ?
#
loop_
_entity_poly.entity_id
_entity_poly.type
_entity_poly.pdbx_seq_one_letter_code
_entity_poly.pdbx_strand_id
1 'polypeptide(L)'
;MAKAEKPQAKKKVETLTHDGASRKNIPTAEYEAVLHEKDKSSIRVAYERRNRDLDPQLVWRGKDEQDWSDLVVHAPPLYIQEKVHPKVLIDDLRRQTERAQQQAAEQQPGYMVDLFADFNGLPSEAAKTEFYQHDAHWSNRMILGDSLQVMASLAEREGLRGKVQCIYFDPPYGIKFNSNFQWSTSSTAVKDGVIENITREPEQVKAFRDTWRDGTHSYLTYLRDRLTVARDLLAESGSIFVQIGEDNVHRIRALLEEIFGEENFVSMIMFRTHSALGVKYIATPYDFILWFAKNKESIKYKDLFLGKSQGQGTQYQYVQEKDGIRRTMTKEEKLGISSIGYGDRVFRLINLPSSGYTPSCTFDFTFQGKTYPPSKGRSWKTTRDGMSRLVKANRVHSSGSYLNYVLGLRKLKRV
;
A
#
# COMPACT_ATOMS: atom_id res chain seq x y z
N MET A 1 -9.79 -8.89 50.46
CA MET A 1 -8.96 -9.80 49.64
C MET A 1 -8.99 -9.30 48.20
N ALA A 2 -7.97 -8.57 47.79
CA ALA A 2 -7.85 -8.10 46.41
C ALA A 2 -7.51 -9.28 45.49
N LYS A 3 -8.31 -9.48 44.44
CA LYS A 3 -8.08 -10.53 43.44
C LYS A 3 -6.79 -10.23 42.70
N ALA A 4 -5.77 -11.08 42.83
CA ALA A 4 -4.55 -11.00 42.03
C ALA A 4 -4.92 -11.15 40.54
N GLU A 5 -4.54 -10.15 39.74
CA GLU A 5 -4.69 -10.20 38.30
C GLU A 5 -3.82 -11.32 37.72
N LYS A 6 -4.41 -12.17 36.86
CA LYS A 6 -3.67 -13.24 36.18
C LYS A 6 -2.65 -12.61 35.21
N PRO A 7 -1.39 -13.06 35.20
CA PRO A 7 -0.39 -12.56 34.27
C PRO A 7 -0.82 -12.84 32.82
N GLN A 8 -0.86 -11.80 31.98
CA GLN A 8 -1.17 -11.94 30.56
C GLN A 8 -0.12 -12.82 29.87
N ALA A 9 -0.57 -13.77 29.05
CA ALA A 9 0.31 -14.63 28.28
C ALA A 9 1.22 -13.79 27.36
N LYS A 10 2.54 -14.03 27.46
CA LYS A 10 3.54 -13.37 26.61
C LYS A 10 3.24 -13.68 25.14
N LYS A 11 2.98 -12.66 24.33
CA LYS A 11 2.78 -12.79 22.88
C LYS A 11 4.03 -13.43 22.26
N LYS A 12 3.87 -14.55 21.54
CA LYS A 12 4.95 -15.15 20.74
C LYS A 12 5.10 -14.35 19.45
N VAL A 13 6.32 -13.93 19.14
CA VAL A 13 6.67 -13.23 17.90
C VAL A 13 7.32 -14.26 17.00
N GLU A 14 6.58 -14.72 16.00
CA GLU A 14 7.09 -15.63 14.98
C GLU A 14 7.57 -14.80 13.79
N THR A 15 8.74 -15.15 13.23
CA THR A 15 9.23 -14.54 11.99
C THR A 15 8.66 -15.34 10.83
N LEU A 16 7.98 -14.67 9.91
CA LEU A 16 7.55 -15.30 8.66
C LEU A 16 8.79 -15.54 7.81
N THR A 17 9.22 -16.79 7.71
CA THR A 17 10.29 -17.20 6.78
C THR A 17 9.66 -17.58 5.45
N HIS A 18 10.21 -17.04 4.36
CA HIS A 18 9.81 -17.43 3.01
C HIS A 18 10.67 -18.62 2.57
N ASP A 19 10.28 -19.83 2.97
CA ASP A 19 11.10 -21.04 2.79
C ASP A 19 11.36 -21.41 1.31
N GLY A 20 10.57 -20.85 0.37
CA GLY A 20 10.68 -21.13 -1.06
C GLY A 20 11.22 -19.99 -1.93
N ALA A 21 11.68 -18.87 -1.36
CA ALA A 21 12.17 -17.73 -2.14
C ALA A 21 13.62 -17.40 -1.80
N SER A 22 14.53 -17.67 -2.74
CA SER A 22 15.93 -17.27 -2.70
C SER A 22 16.18 -15.99 -3.50
N ARG A 23 17.23 -15.24 -3.13
CA ARG A 23 17.73 -14.09 -3.88
C ARG A 23 19.25 -14.13 -3.94
N LYS A 24 19.84 -13.57 -4.99
CA LYS A 24 21.30 -13.41 -5.07
C LYS A 24 21.86 -12.69 -3.85
N ASN A 25 22.97 -13.21 -3.33
CA ASN A 25 23.72 -12.64 -2.22
C ASN A 25 24.52 -11.42 -2.68
N ILE A 26 24.41 -10.32 -1.94
CA ILE A 26 25.04 -9.03 -2.25
C ILE A 26 26.10 -8.76 -1.18
N PRO A 27 27.24 -8.15 -1.55
CA PRO A 27 28.23 -7.73 -0.57
C PRO A 27 27.64 -6.75 0.44
N THR A 28 28.00 -6.94 1.71
CA THR A 28 27.90 -5.87 2.71
C THR A 28 28.92 -4.77 2.38
N ALA A 29 28.67 -3.53 2.78
CA ALA A 29 29.62 -2.42 2.52
C ALA A 29 31.07 -2.72 2.95
N GLU A 30 31.24 -3.49 4.02
CA GLU A 30 32.56 -3.92 4.53
C GLU A 30 33.33 -4.84 3.57
N TYR A 31 32.62 -5.58 2.71
CA TYR A 31 33.21 -6.54 1.76
C TYR A 31 33.51 -5.91 0.39
N GLU A 32 33.33 -4.60 0.23
CA GLU A 32 33.63 -3.88 -1.01
C GLU A 32 35.09 -4.10 -1.48
N ALA A 33 36.03 -4.13 -0.53
CA ALA A 33 37.45 -4.32 -0.84
C ALA A 33 37.74 -5.68 -1.50
N VAL A 34 36.92 -6.70 -1.22
CA VAL A 34 37.14 -8.10 -1.60
C VAL A 34 36.45 -8.47 -2.94
N LEU A 35 35.66 -7.56 -3.53
CA LEU A 35 34.99 -7.80 -4.81
C LEU A 35 35.98 -7.91 -5.98
N HIS A 36 35.69 -8.84 -6.89
CA HIS A 36 36.39 -8.96 -8.16
C HIS A 36 36.24 -7.68 -9.01
N GLU A 37 37.31 -7.30 -9.73
CA GLU A 37 37.32 -6.07 -10.55
C GLU A 37 36.22 -6.03 -11.62
N LYS A 38 35.83 -7.19 -12.15
CA LYS A 38 34.71 -7.32 -13.09
C LYS A 38 33.39 -6.87 -12.47
N ASP A 39 33.15 -7.19 -11.20
CA ASP A 39 31.91 -6.89 -10.49
C ASP A 39 31.85 -5.44 -9.97
N LYS A 40 33.01 -4.78 -9.86
CA LYS A 40 33.13 -3.35 -9.53
C LYS A 40 32.69 -2.43 -10.67
N SER A 41 32.75 -2.90 -11.92
CA SER A 41 32.42 -2.08 -13.10
C SER A 41 30.92 -1.84 -13.27
N SER A 42 30.50 -0.62 -13.62
CA SER A 42 29.07 -0.32 -13.85
C SER A 42 28.60 -0.90 -15.20
N ILE A 43 27.43 -1.54 -15.20
CA ILE A 43 26.79 -2.04 -16.43
C ILE A 43 25.90 -0.94 -16.99
N ARG A 44 25.97 -0.67 -18.30
CA ARG A 44 25.07 0.29 -18.97
C ARG A 44 23.81 -0.43 -19.43
N VAL A 45 22.66 0.10 -19.06
CA VAL A 45 21.34 -0.48 -19.36
C VAL A 45 20.53 0.55 -20.13
N ALA A 46 20.01 0.16 -21.29
CA ALA A 46 19.11 0.98 -22.08
C ALA A 46 17.66 0.56 -21.83
N TYR A 47 16.79 1.53 -21.52
CA TYR A 47 15.36 1.33 -21.38
C TYR A 47 14.63 1.98 -22.55
N GLU A 48 13.87 1.16 -23.28
CA GLU A 48 13.05 1.62 -24.40
C GLU A 48 11.91 2.51 -23.90
N ARG A 49 11.77 3.68 -24.53
CA ARG A 49 10.68 4.62 -24.27
C ARG A 49 9.44 4.21 -25.07
N ARG A 50 8.25 4.40 -24.50
CA ARG A 50 6.97 4.03 -25.14
C ARG A 50 6.79 4.82 -26.45
N ASN A 51 6.18 4.17 -27.45
CA ASN A 51 5.94 4.75 -28.77
C ASN A 51 5.12 6.06 -28.68
N ARG A 52 5.60 7.11 -29.37
CA ARG A 52 5.05 8.47 -29.39
C ARG A 52 3.74 8.58 -30.18
N ASP A 53 3.50 7.65 -31.10
CA ASP A 53 2.39 7.75 -32.05
C ASP A 53 1.06 7.21 -31.50
N LEU A 54 1.08 6.53 -30.35
CA LEU A 54 -0.10 5.84 -29.82
C LEU A 54 -0.99 6.74 -28.94
N ASP A 55 -0.40 7.57 -28.07
CA ASP A 55 -1.12 8.31 -27.03
C ASP A 55 -0.66 9.77 -26.92
N PRO A 56 -1.54 10.70 -26.51
CA PRO A 56 -1.18 12.08 -26.25
C PRO A 56 -0.19 12.19 -25.10
N GLN A 57 0.88 12.96 -25.29
CA GLN A 57 1.95 13.12 -24.32
C GLN A 57 2.09 14.57 -23.83
N LEU A 58 2.49 14.73 -22.57
CA LEU A 58 2.90 16.04 -22.05
C LEU A 58 4.22 16.44 -22.70
N VAL A 59 4.33 17.70 -23.15
CA VAL A 59 5.57 18.29 -23.67
C VAL A 59 6.13 19.26 -22.64
N TRP A 60 7.43 19.14 -22.35
CA TRP A 60 8.15 20.08 -21.49
C TRP A 60 9.59 20.27 -21.94
N ARG A 61 10.24 21.32 -21.41
CA ARG A 61 11.60 21.70 -21.78
C ARG A 61 12.57 20.52 -21.59
N GLY A 62 13.28 20.15 -22.64
CA GLY A 62 14.27 19.06 -22.64
C GLY A 62 13.69 17.65 -22.77
N LYS A 63 12.35 17.48 -22.79
CA LYS A 63 11.74 16.17 -23.02
C LYS A 63 12.06 15.63 -24.41
N ASP A 64 11.87 16.47 -25.42
CA ASP A 64 12.10 16.09 -26.82
C ASP A 64 13.54 15.66 -27.04
N GLU A 65 14.54 16.43 -26.60
CA GLU A 65 15.96 16.05 -26.75
C GLU A 65 16.28 14.70 -26.11
N GLN A 66 15.70 14.40 -24.96
CA GLN A 66 15.90 13.12 -24.29
C GLN A 66 15.16 11.96 -24.97
N ASP A 67 14.04 12.23 -25.64
CA ASP A 67 13.25 11.22 -26.34
C ASP A 67 13.92 10.71 -27.62
N TRP A 68 15.02 11.33 -28.06
CA TRP A 68 15.78 10.91 -29.24
C TRP A 68 16.72 9.73 -28.94
N SER A 69 16.94 9.42 -27.66
CA SER A 69 17.79 8.32 -27.22
C SER A 69 17.12 7.50 -26.13
N ASP A 70 17.43 6.20 -26.08
CA ASP A 70 17.00 5.36 -24.97
C ASP A 70 17.52 5.90 -23.63
N LEU A 71 16.79 5.64 -22.55
CA LEU A 71 17.25 6.00 -21.22
C LEU A 71 18.41 5.07 -20.84
N VAL A 72 19.64 5.60 -20.88
CA VAL A 72 20.85 4.87 -20.47
C VAL A 72 21.14 5.12 -19.00
N VAL A 73 21.00 4.09 -18.18
CA VAL A 73 21.32 4.14 -16.75
C VAL A 73 22.53 3.26 -16.45
N HIS A 74 23.44 3.77 -15.62
CA HIS A 74 24.53 2.99 -15.07
C HIS A 74 24.04 2.19 -13.85
N ALA A 75 24.29 0.89 -13.85
CA ALA A 75 23.96 -0.03 -12.76
C ALA A 75 25.23 -0.38 -11.95
N PRO A 76 25.61 0.42 -10.93
CA PRO A 76 26.74 0.15 -10.05
C PRO A 76 26.49 -1.07 -9.15
N PRO A 77 27.55 -1.69 -8.57
CA PRO A 77 27.37 -2.68 -7.52
C PRO A 77 26.58 -2.09 -6.35
N LEU A 78 25.61 -2.84 -5.85
CA LEU A 78 24.88 -2.48 -4.63
C LEU A 78 25.62 -3.03 -3.42
N TYR A 79 25.60 -2.26 -2.35
CA TYR A 79 26.13 -2.67 -1.05
C TYR A 79 24.99 -2.67 -0.04
N ILE A 80 24.81 -3.79 0.67
CA ILE A 80 23.88 -3.82 1.80
C ILE A 80 24.55 -3.06 2.94
N GLN A 81 23.90 -1.99 3.39
CA GLN A 81 24.36 -1.23 4.55
C GLN A 81 23.79 -1.81 5.83
N GLU A 82 22.48 -2.04 5.86
CA GLU A 82 21.80 -2.59 7.03
C GLU A 82 20.85 -3.73 6.63
N LYS A 83 20.98 -4.87 7.32
CA LYS A 83 20.03 -5.97 7.29
C LYS A 83 19.02 -5.77 8.42
N VAL A 84 17.78 -5.43 8.08
CA VAL A 84 16.74 -5.21 9.08
C VAL A 84 16.03 -6.53 9.36
N HIS A 85 16.28 -7.12 10.53
CA HIS A 85 15.50 -8.24 11.02
C HIS A 85 14.38 -7.73 11.95
N PRO A 86 13.10 -7.80 11.56
CA PRO A 86 11.99 -7.28 12.37
C PRO A 86 11.93 -7.89 13.77
N LYS A 87 12.35 -9.15 13.91
CA LYS A 87 12.47 -9.82 15.20
C LYS A 87 13.43 -9.11 16.14
N VAL A 88 14.60 -8.69 15.64
CA VAL A 88 15.60 -7.98 16.44
C VAL A 88 15.05 -6.64 16.93
N LEU A 89 14.31 -5.91 16.09
CA LEU A 89 13.65 -4.66 16.48
C LEU A 89 12.56 -4.87 17.54
N ILE A 90 11.74 -5.91 17.40
CA ILE A 90 10.67 -6.22 18.36
C ILE A 90 11.26 -6.70 19.69
N ASP A 91 12.31 -7.51 19.64
CA ASP A 91 13.03 -7.98 20.83
C ASP A 91 13.74 -6.81 21.53
N ASP A 92 14.32 -5.86 20.80
CA ASP A 92 14.90 -4.64 21.38
C ASP A 92 13.84 -3.73 22.00
N LEU A 93 12.72 -3.47 21.30
CA LEU A 93 11.61 -2.68 21.84
C LEU A 93 11.02 -3.33 23.10
N ARG A 94 10.94 -4.66 23.12
CA ARG A 94 10.54 -5.42 24.30
C ARG A 94 11.55 -5.28 25.43
N ARG A 95 12.84 -5.38 25.16
CA ARG A 95 13.91 -5.14 26.14
C ARG A 95 13.86 -3.71 26.67
N GLN A 96 13.60 -2.71 25.84
CA GLN A 96 13.43 -1.32 26.27
C GLN A 96 12.18 -1.15 27.16
N THR A 97 11.08 -1.83 26.82
CA THR A 97 9.85 -1.82 27.64
C THR A 97 10.07 -2.54 28.97
N GLU A 98 10.76 -3.69 28.96
CA GLU A 98 11.15 -4.43 30.16
C GLU A 98 12.14 -3.63 31.01
N ARG A 99 13.09 -2.91 30.40
CA ARG A 99 14.00 -1.97 31.07
C ARG A 99 13.26 -0.76 31.62
N ALA A 100 12.26 -0.21 30.93
CA ALA A 100 11.44 0.89 31.43
C ALA A 100 10.55 0.44 32.61
N GLN A 101 10.05 -0.80 32.56
CA GLN A 101 9.33 -1.43 33.68
C GLN A 101 10.26 -1.76 34.85
N GLN A 102 11.50 -2.18 34.59
CA GLN A 102 12.53 -2.44 35.60
C GLN A 102 13.15 -1.14 36.15
N GLN A 103 13.21 -0.06 35.39
CA GLN A 103 13.64 1.27 35.87
C GLN A 103 12.61 1.90 36.82
N ALA A 104 11.35 1.45 36.80
CA ALA A 104 10.38 1.74 37.86
C ALA A 104 10.58 0.87 39.13
N ALA A 105 11.50 -0.10 39.08
CA ALA A 105 11.84 -1.03 40.15
C ALA A 105 13.37 -1.17 40.29
N GLU A 106 14.02 -0.05 40.61
CA GLU A 106 15.40 0.07 41.11
C GLU A 106 16.59 -0.35 40.21
N GLN A 107 17.69 0.37 40.45
CA GLN A 107 18.91 0.46 39.66
C GLN A 107 19.81 -0.77 39.84
N GLN A 108 20.38 -1.30 38.75
CA GLN A 108 21.84 -1.57 38.62
C GLN A 108 22.25 -2.10 37.23
N PRO A 109 23.53 -1.92 36.83
CA PRO A 109 23.98 -2.01 35.44
C PRO A 109 24.70 -3.33 35.10
N GLY A 110 24.69 -3.66 33.80
CA GLY A 110 25.76 -4.43 33.16
C GLY A 110 25.33 -5.74 32.50
N TYR A 111 25.22 -5.72 31.16
CA TYR A 111 25.66 -6.83 30.29
C TYR A 111 25.62 -6.37 28.82
N MET A 112 26.80 -6.24 28.19
CA MET A 112 26.96 -6.11 26.73
C MET A 112 27.35 -7.49 26.20
N VAL A 113 26.51 -8.10 25.36
CA VAL A 113 26.92 -9.16 24.43
C VAL A 113 26.21 -8.97 23.09
N ASP A 114 27.05 -8.66 22.11
CA ASP A 114 27.09 -9.04 20.70
C ASP A 114 25.78 -9.08 19.87
N LEU A 115 25.61 -8.06 19.04
CA LEU A 115 24.50 -7.89 18.09
C LEU A 115 24.74 -8.58 16.74
N PHE A 116 25.86 -9.30 16.56
CA PHE A 116 26.32 -9.81 15.25
C PHE A 116 26.61 -11.32 15.21
N ALA A 117 25.87 -12.15 15.96
CA ALA A 117 26.00 -13.59 15.85
C ALA A 117 25.41 -14.11 14.52
N ASP A 118 26.32 -14.37 13.58
CA ASP A 118 26.20 -15.02 12.27
C ASP A 118 25.20 -16.20 12.24
N PHE A 119 24.10 -16.04 11.51
CA PHE A 119 23.25 -17.14 11.06
C PHE A 119 22.85 -16.95 9.59
N ASN A 120 23.85 -16.82 8.72
CA ASN A 120 23.66 -16.97 7.28
C ASN A 120 23.79 -18.46 6.96
N GLY A 121 22.67 -19.13 6.69
CA GLY A 121 22.61 -20.54 6.27
C GLY A 121 23.24 -20.83 4.90
N LEU A 122 24.45 -20.33 4.64
CA LEU A 122 25.25 -20.64 3.47
C LEU A 122 26.10 -21.90 3.76
N PRO A 123 26.22 -22.85 2.83
CA PRO A 123 27.12 -23.98 2.99
C PRO A 123 28.56 -23.52 2.74
N SER A 124 29.35 -23.43 3.83
CA SER A 124 30.79 -23.12 3.90
C SER A 124 31.22 -21.64 3.82
N GLU A 125 32.34 -21.33 4.50
CA GLU A 125 32.99 -20.01 4.54
C GLU A 125 33.46 -19.52 3.17
N ALA A 126 33.70 -20.41 2.20
CA ALA A 126 34.11 -20.05 0.84
C ALA A 126 32.96 -19.41 0.02
N ALA A 127 31.70 -19.73 0.32
CA ALA A 127 30.53 -19.14 -0.32
C ALA A 127 30.20 -17.73 0.19
N LYS A 128 30.85 -17.26 1.27
CA LYS A 128 30.70 -15.88 1.79
C LYS A 128 31.38 -14.84 0.88
N THR A 129 32.34 -15.26 0.04
CA THR A 129 33.16 -14.37 -0.82
C THR A 129 32.71 -14.35 -2.29
N GLU A 130 31.85 -15.28 -2.72
CA GLU A 130 31.30 -15.34 -4.07
C GLU A 130 29.98 -14.54 -4.16
N PHE A 131 30.12 -13.22 -4.24
CA PHE A 131 28.99 -12.31 -4.39
C PHE A 131 28.30 -12.47 -5.75
N TYR A 132 26.97 -12.35 -5.78
CA TYR A 132 26.08 -12.55 -6.95
C TYR A 132 26.00 -13.98 -7.53
N GLN A 133 26.72 -14.96 -6.98
CA GLN A 133 26.70 -16.35 -7.47
C GLN A 133 25.81 -17.26 -6.63
N HIS A 134 25.64 -16.96 -5.34
CA HIS A 134 24.85 -17.78 -4.41
C HIS A 134 23.53 -17.14 -4.01
N ASP A 135 22.56 -18.01 -3.81
CA ASP A 135 21.20 -17.70 -3.41
C ASP A 135 21.07 -17.69 -1.87
N ALA A 136 20.80 -16.53 -1.29
CA ALA A 136 20.53 -16.33 0.13
C ALA A 136 19.03 -16.32 0.43
N HIS A 137 18.65 -16.62 1.67
CA HIS A 137 17.25 -16.51 2.13
C HIS A 137 16.73 -15.07 2.05
N TRP A 138 15.43 -14.93 1.76
CA TRP A 138 14.75 -13.64 1.70
C TRP A 138 14.88 -12.85 3.01
N SER A 139 15.38 -11.61 2.92
CA SER A 139 15.46 -10.67 4.05
C SER A 139 15.13 -9.23 3.61
N ASN A 140 14.66 -8.42 4.56
CA ASN A 140 14.41 -7.00 4.33
C ASN A 140 15.75 -6.24 4.28
N ARG A 141 15.86 -5.29 3.36
CA ARG A 141 17.11 -4.56 3.10
C ARG A 141 16.84 -3.07 3.07
N MET A 142 17.79 -2.30 3.58
CA MET A 142 17.89 -0.86 3.37
C MET A 142 19.11 -0.57 2.50
N ILE A 143 18.91 0.19 1.43
CA ILE A 143 19.93 0.52 0.44
C ILE A 143 20.02 2.04 0.37
N LEU A 144 21.22 2.59 0.52
CA LEU A 144 21.51 4.00 0.30
C LEU A 144 22.14 4.16 -1.07
N GLY A 145 21.73 5.21 -1.78
CA GLY A 145 22.23 5.58 -3.09
C GLY A 145 21.13 6.27 -3.89
N ASP A 146 21.46 6.72 -5.10
CA ASP A 146 20.44 7.25 -6.00
C ASP A 146 19.48 6.13 -6.41
N SER A 147 18.21 6.29 -6.04
CA SER A 147 17.08 5.46 -6.45
C SER A 147 17.10 5.00 -7.93
N LEU A 148 17.48 5.86 -8.88
CA LEU A 148 17.52 5.48 -10.30
C LEU A 148 18.57 4.40 -10.57
N GLN A 149 19.79 4.62 -10.09
CA GLN A 149 20.90 3.67 -10.22
C GLN A 149 20.63 2.40 -9.43
N VAL A 150 20.06 2.55 -8.22
CA VAL A 150 19.70 1.41 -7.37
C VAL A 150 18.68 0.53 -8.06
N MET A 151 17.60 1.10 -8.60
CA MET A 151 16.58 0.34 -9.32
C MET A 151 17.13 -0.34 -10.57
N ALA A 152 18.04 0.30 -11.30
CA ALA A 152 18.71 -0.32 -12.46
C ALA A 152 19.59 -1.51 -12.05
N SER A 153 20.32 -1.39 -10.94
CA SER A 153 21.11 -2.50 -10.39
C SER A 153 20.25 -3.64 -9.86
N LEU A 154 19.11 -3.33 -9.24
CA LEU A 154 18.12 -4.34 -8.83
C LEU A 154 17.57 -5.11 -10.05
N ALA A 155 17.33 -4.42 -11.17
CA ALA A 155 16.81 -5.04 -12.38
C ALA A 155 17.82 -6.02 -12.99
N GLU A 156 19.05 -5.57 -13.24
CA GLU A 156 20.04 -6.34 -14.03
C GLU A 156 20.91 -7.28 -13.19
N ARG A 157 21.47 -6.80 -12.07
CA ARG A 157 22.41 -7.60 -11.27
C ARG A 157 21.66 -8.63 -10.43
N GLU A 158 20.59 -8.22 -9.76
CA GLU A 158 19.76 -9.12 -8.94
C GLU A 158 18.74 -9.92 -9.75
N GLY A 159 18.45 -9.53 -11.00
CA GLY A 159 17.43 -10.20 -11.81
C GLY A 159 16.04 -10.09 -11.19
N LEU A 160 15.72 -8.95 -10.57
CA LEU A 160 14.40 -8.66 -9.99
C LEU A 160 13.41 -8.06 -10.99
N ARG A 161 13.81 -7.92 -12.26
CA ARG A 161 12.92 -7.52 -13.35
C ARG A 161 11.69 -8.44 -13.39
N GLY A 162 10.50 -7.85 -13.40
CA GLY A 162 9.25 -8.62 -13.41
C GLY A 162 8.90 -9.36 -12.11
N LYS A 163 9.61 -9.15 -10.99
CA LYS A 163 9.37 -9.89 -9.73
C LYS A 163 8.75 -9.04 -8.62
N VAL A 164 8.80 -7.70 -8.73
CA VAL A 164 8.29 -6.81 -7.68
C VAL A 164 6.76 -6.74 -7.74
N GLN A 165 6.09 -7.05 -6.63
CA GLN A 165 4.62 -7.08 -6.59
C GLN A 165 3.99 -5.73 -6.25
N CYS A 166 4.65 -4.93 -5.42
CA CYS A 166 4.13 -3.66 -4.96
C CYS A 166 5.26 -2.65 -4.84
N ILE A 167 5.06 -1.47 -5.41
CA ILE A 167 5.93 -0.31 -5.23
C ILE A 167 5.11 0.79 -4.57
N TYR A 168 5.60 1.32 -3.46
CA TYR A 168 5.09 2.54 -2.86
C TYR A 168 6.10 3.66 -3.10
N PHE A 169 5.63 4.77 -3.65
CA PHE A 169 6.49 5.86 -4.08
C PHE A 169 5.93 7.19 -3.59
N ASP A 170 6.68 7.85 -2.70
CA ASP A 170 6.35 9.16 -2.14
C ASP A 170 7.41 10.18 -2.58
N PRO A 171 7.31 10.72 -3.80
CA PRO A 171 8.25 11.70 -4.29
C PRO A 171 8.09 13.03 -3.56
N PRO A 172 9.11 13.90 -3.55
CA PRO A 172 8.97 15.23 -2.99
C PRO A 172 7.80 15.95 -3.67
N TYR A 173 6.81 16.39 -2.89
CA TYR A 173 5.67 17.13 -3.42
C TYR A 173 6.19 18.42 -4.02
N GLY A 174 6.08 18.55 -5.35
CA GLY A 174 6.80 19.53 -6.15
C GLY A 174 7.03 20.88 -5.45
N ILE A 175 8.29 21.27 -5.48
CA ILE A 175 8.86 22.38 -4.73
C ILE A 175 8.11 23.68 -5.07
N LYS A 176 7.29 24.18 -4.15
CA LYS A 176 7.10 25.63 -4.04
C LYS A 176 8.48 26.14 -3.63
N PHE A 177 9.10 26.97 -4.47
CA PHE A 177 10.47 27.50 -4.45
C PHE A 177 10.93 28.21 -3.14
N ASN A 178 10.31 27.93 -2.00
CA ASN A 178 10.62 28.52 -0.70
C ASN A 178 10.53 27.52 0.47
N SER A 179 10.55 26.21 0.20
CA SER A 179 10.69 25.21 1.28
C SER A 179 12.17 24.96 1.54
N ASN A 180 12.72 25.70 2.50
CA ASN A 180 13.97 25.37 3.16
C ASN A 180 13.80 24.03 3.88
N PHE A 181 14.14 22.92 3.23
CA PHE A 181 14.18 21.63 3.90
C PHE A 181 15.32 21.65 4.91
N GLN A 182 14.96 21.63 6.20
CA GLN A 182 15.83 21.85 7.33
C GLN A 182 16.09 20.49 8.00
N TRP A 183 17.32 19.98 7.91
CA TRP A 183 17.66 18.64 8.41
C TRP A 183 18.00 18.62 9.91
N SER A 184 18.10 19.78 10.57
CA SER A 184 18.42 19.88 11.98
C SER A 184 17.39 20.71 12.75
N THR A 185 16.92 20.16 13.87
CA THR A 185 15.98 20.79 14.82
C THR A 185 16.65 21.80 15.76
N SER A 186 17.90 22.18 15.52
CA SER A 186 18.72 22.92 16.49
C SER A 186 19.02 24.38 16.14
N SER A 187 18.41 24.98 15.11
CA SER A 187 18.66 26.40 14.79
C SER A 187 17.48 27.09 14.11
N THR A 188 16.97 28.15 14.73
CA THR A 188 15.78 28.93 14.31
C THR A 188 16.08 30.14 13.43
N ALA A 189 17.33 30.37 13.01
CA ALA A 189 17.70 31.53 12.18
C ALA A 189 18.58 31.11 11.00
N VAL A 190 18.13 31.47 9.78
CA VAL A 190 18.91 31.34 8.54
C VAL A 190 19.61 32.68 8.31
N LYS A 191 20.95 32.68 8.29
CA LYS A 191 21.75 33.73 7.64
C LYS A 191 22.40 33.11 6.42
N ASP A 192 22.12 33.69 5.26
CA ASP A 192 22.75 33.30 4.00
C ASP A 192 24.27 33.47 4.08
N GLY A 193 25.01 32.45 3.63
CA GLY A 193 26.42 32.62 3.25
C GLY A 193 27.51 31.93 4.08
N VAL A 194 27.23 30.88 4.87
CA VAL A 194 28.30 30.10 5.52
C VAL A 194 28.47 28.74 4.85
N ILE A 195 29.59 28.60 4.13
CA ILE A 195 29.97 27.49 3.26
C ILE A 195 30.62 26.33 4.05
N GLU A 196 30.90 26.51 5.34
CA GLU A 196 31.84 25.64 6.07
C GLU A 196 31.20 24.54 6.96
N ASN A 197 29.87 24.44 7.05
CA ASN A 197 29.19 23.38 7.81
C ASN A 197 28.57 22.30 6.90
N ILE A 198 29.33 21.80 5.93
CA ILE A 198 28.92 20.70 5.04
C ILE A 198 29.83 19.51 5.30
N THR A 199 29.55 18.76 6.35
CA THR A 199 30.12 17.43 6.59
C THR A 199 29.06 16.35 6.35
N ARG A 200 28.87 16.00 5.07
CA ARG A 200 28.68 14.63 4.52
C ARG A 200 28.21 14.67 3.05
N GLU A 201 28.86 13.83 2.25
CA GLU A 201 28.56 13.34 0.89
C GLU A 201 28.16 14.36 -0.21
N PRO A 202 28.98 14.50 -1.28
CA PRO A 202 28.69 15.36 -2.44
C PRO A 202 27.36 15.06 -3.16
N GLU A 203 26.82 13.85 -2.99
CA GLU A 203 25.56 13.42 -3.62
C GLU A 203 24.33 14.13 -3.04
N GLN A 204 24.30 14.37 -1.72
CA GLN A 204 23.19 15.08 -1.07
C GLN A 204 23.16 16.57 -1.43
N VAL A 205 24.34 17.17 -1.66
CA VAL A 205 24.46 18.60 -2.03
C VAL A 205 24.05 18.84 -3.48
N LYS A 206 24.32 17.87 -4.38
CA LYS A 206 23.86 17.91 -5.79
C LYS A 206 22.37 17.61 -5.94
N ALA A 207 21.77 16.82 -5.05
CA ALA A 207 20.38 16.38 -5.19
C ALA A 207 19.33 17.49 -4.97
N PHE A 208 19.65 18.58 -4.27
CA PHE A 208 18.64 19.53 -3.82
C PHE A 208 18.89 21.01 -4.15
N ARG A 209 20.15 21.47 -4.30
CA ARG A 209 20.42 22.91 -4.49
C ARG A 209 20.57 23.36 -5.94
N ASP A 210 20.95 22.48 -6.87
CA ASP A 210 21.19 22.84 -8.28
C ASP A 210 20.26 22.13 -9.29
N THR A 211 19.49 21.11 -8.87
CA THR A 211 18.68 20.26 -9.77
C THR A 211 17.43 20.91 -10.35
N TRP A 212 17.02 22.05 -9.78
CA TRP A 212 15.69 22.63 -10.00
C TRP A 212 15.70 23.99 -10.67
N ARG A 213 16.74 24.34 -11.43
CA ARG A 213 16.80 25.61 -12.18
C ARG A 213 15.56 25.83 -13.06
N ASP A 214 15.01 24.76 -13.65
CA ASP A 214 13.81 24.80 -14.49
C ASP A 214 12.51 24.35 -13.77
N GLY A 215 12.54 24.24 -12.44
CA GLY A 215 11.37 23.94 -11.60
C GLY A 215 10.64 22.65 -12.01
N THR A 216 9.38 22.78 -12.43
CA THR A 216 8.52 21.65 -12.80
C THR A 216 9.08 20.83 -13.97
N HIS A 217 9.85 21.41 -14.88
CA HIS A 217 10.42 20.68 -16.01
C HIS A 217 11.43 19.62 -15.56
N SER A 218 12.37 20.01 -14.68
CA SER A 218 13.29 19.06 -14.03
C SER A 218 12.56 18.00 -13.21
N TYR A 219 11.39 18.34 -12.64
CA TYR A 219 10.58 17.43 -11.82
C TYR A 219 10.07 16.25 -12.61
N LEU A 220 9.44 16.56 -13.74
CA LEU A 220 8.81 15.57 -14.58
C LEU A 220 9.87 14.66 -15.18
N THR A 221 11.01 15.21 -15.62
CA THR A 221 12.17 14.42 -16.05
C THR A 221 12.67 13.49 -14.95
N TYR A 222 12.93 14.01 -13.75
CA TYR A 222 13.40 13.24 -12.61
C TYR A 222 12.48 12.05 -12.27
N LEU A 223 11.17 12.28 -12.28
CA LEU A 223 10.17 11.25 -12.01
C LEU A 223 10.03 10.26 -13.16
N ARG A 224 10.04 10.73 -14.41
CA ARG A 224 9.86 9.89 -15.60
C ARG A 224 10.90 8.78 -15.65
N ASP A 225 12.17 9.12 -15.46
CA ASP A 225 13.27 8.17 -15.52
C ASP A 225 13.09 7.06 -14.46
N ARG A 226 12.72 7.46 -13.23
CA ARG A 226 12.51 6.54 -12.11
C ARG A 226 11.30 5.64 -12.31
N LEU A 227 10.17 6.21 -12.75
CA LEU A 227 8.94 5.47 -12.99
C LEU A 227 9.09 4.49 -14.17
N THR A 228 9.92 4.82 -15.17
CA THR A 228 10.24 3.92 -16.29
C THR A 228 10.97 2.66 -15.78
N VAL A 229 12.00 2.83 -14.95
CA VAL A 229 12.71 1.67 -14.35
C VAL A 229 11.81 0.93 -13.35
N ALA A 230 10.97 1.64 -12.60
CA ALA A 230 10.01 1.03 -11.67
C ALA A 230 8.99 0.14 -12.38
N ARG A 231 8.51 0.53 -13.57
CA ARG A 231 7.61 -0.28 -14.41
C ARG A 231 8.24 -1.63 -14.77
N ASP A 232 9.53 -1.62 -15.14
CA ASP A 232 10.24 -2.83 -15.56
C ASP A 232 10.52 -3.79 -14.40
N LEU A 233 10.68 -3.26 -13.18
CA LEU A 233 10.80 -4.06 -11.95
C LEU A 233 9.49 -4.77 -11.57
N LEU A 234 8.33 -4.21 -11.92
CA LEU A 234 7.03 -4.76 -11.55
C LEU A 234 6.72 -6.07 -12.28
N ALA A 235 6.18 -7.02 -11.52
CA ALA A 235 5.52 -8.20 -12.05
C ALA A 235 4.25 -7.84 -12.84
N GLU A 236 3.77 -8.74 -13.69
CA GLU A 236 2.53 -8.52 -14.47
C GLU A 236 1.33 -8.20 -13.57
N SER A 237 1.18 -8.93 -12.46
CA SER A 237 0.15 -8.68 -11.43
C SER A 237 0.49 -7.53 -10.47
N GLY A 238 1.63 -6.85 -10.69
CA GLY A 238 2.18 -5.85 -9.80
C GLY A 238 1.43 -4.52 -9.84
N SER A 239 1.55 -3.74 -8.76
CA SER A 239 0.95 -2.42 -8.65
C SER A 239 1.93 -1.39 -8.11
N ILE A 240 1.78 -0.14 -8.56
CA ILE A 240 2.48 1.02 -8.02
C ILE A 240 1.47 1.99 -7.40
N PHE A 241 1.84 2.51 -6.24
CA PHE A 241 1.10 3.53 -5.50
C PHE A 241 1.98 4.77 -5.39
N VAL A 242 1.54 5.86 -6.01
CA VAL A 242 2.27 7.14 -5.97
C VAL A 242 1.50 8.13 -5.12
N GLN A 243 2.09 8.57 -4.00
CA GLN A 243 1.51 9.57 -3.12
C GLN A 243 1.87 10.98 -3.64
N ILE A 244 0.89 11.87 -3.75
CA ILE A 244 1.11 13.24 -4.23
C ILE A 244 0.06 14.22 -3.69
N GLY A 245 0.48 15.47 -3.48
CA GLY A 245 -0.41 16.58 -3.20
C GLY A 245 -1.17 17.11 -4.44
N GLU A 246 -2.11 18.02 -4.20
CA GLU A 246 -2.98 18.62 -5.24
C GLU A 246 -2.21 19.32 -6.37
N ASP A 247 -1.10 19.98 -6.06
CA ASP A 247 -0.38 20.87 -7.00
C ASP A 247 0.12 20.16 -8.27
N ASN A 248 0.49 18.87 -8.18
CA ASN A 248 1.10 18.12 -9.28
C ASN A 248 0.38 16.81 -9.64
N VAL A 249 -0.77 16.52 -9.01
CA VAL A 249 -1.51 15.26 -9.24
C VAL A 249 -1.86 15.04 -10.71
N HIS A 250 -2.28 16.10 -11.41
CA HIS A 250 -2.66 16.04 -12.82
C HIS A 250 -1.45 15.77 -13.74
N ARG A 251 -0.28 16.34 -13.43
CA ARG A 251 0.95 16.15 -14.22
C ARG A 251 1.52 14.75 -14.03
N ILE A 252 1.57 14.28 -12.78
CA ILE A 252 2.09 12.95 -12.45
C ILE A 252 1.15 11.86 -12.95
N ARG A 253 -0.17 12.09 -12.89
CA ARG A 253 -1.14 11.17 -13.48
C ARG A 253 -0.90 11.00 -14.98
N ALA A 254 -0.80 12.09 -15.73
CA ALA A 254 -0.52 12.02 -17.16
C ALA A 254 0.84 11.37 -17.46
N LEU A 255 1.85 11.61 -16.61
CA LEU A 255 3.15 10.94 -16.73
C LEU A 255 3.07 9.43 -16.50
N LEU A 256 2.27 8.99 -15.53
CA LEU A 256 2.03 7.57 -15.27
C LEU A 256 1.23 6.94 -16.41
N GLU A 257 0.24 7.63 -16.96
CA GLU A 257 -0.52 7.18 -18.15
C GLU A 257 0.41 7.03 -19.37
N GLU A 258 1.39 7.93 -19.54
CA GLU A 258 2.41 7.79 -20.59
C GLU A 258 3.25 6.52 -20.41
N ILE A 259 3.68 6.20 -19.18
CA ILE A 259 4.60 5.09 -18.89
C ILE A 259 3.89 3.74 -18.81
N PHE A 260 2.74 3.69 -18.14
CA PHE A 260 1.98 2.47 -17.84
C PHE A 260 0.82 2.23 -18.80
N GLY A 261 0.35 3.23 -19.54
CA GLY A 261 -0.90 3.18 -20.30
C GLY A 261 -2.10 3.69 -19.50
N GLU A 262 -3.03 4.35 -20.19
CA GLU A 262 -4.28 4.87 -19.59
C GLU A 262 -5.16 3.71 -19.10
N GLU A 263 -5.19 2.62 -19.85
CA GLU A 263 -5.96 1.40 -19.56
C GLU A 263 -5.58 0.77 -18.21
N ASN A 264 -4.33 0.98 -17.78
CA ASN A 264 -3.76 0.41 -16.57
C ASN A 264 -3.99 1.28 -15.31
N PHE A 265 -4.70 2.40 -15.45
CA PHE A 265 -5.18 3.17 -14.32
C PHE A 265 -6.27 2.39 -13.55
N VAL A 266 -6.09 2.25 -12.23
CA VAL A 266 -7.02 1.50 -11.37
C VAL A 266 -7.93 2.44 -10.61
N SER A 267 -7.35 3.33 -9.79
CA SER A 267 -8.12 4.27 -8.97
C SER A 267 -7.23 5.40 -8.45
N MET A 268 -7.86 6.53 -8.12
CA MET A 268 -7.25 7.59 -7.33
C MET A 268 -7.84 7.53 -5.92
N ILE A 269 -7.01 7.24 -4.92
CA ILE A 269 -7.41 7.14 -3.53
C ILE A 269 -7.19 8.49 -2.88
N MET A 270 -8.25 9.08 -2.34
CA MET A 270 -8.17 10.34 -1.59
C MET A 270 -8.13 10.05 -0.10
N PHE A 271 -7.21 10.68 0.62
CA PHE A 271 -7.19 10.62 2.08
C PHE A 271 -7.12 12.02 2.67
N ARG A 272 -7.80 12.18 3.81
CA ARG A 272 -7.93 13.47 4.47
C ARG A 272 -6.69 13.75 5.31
N THR A 273 -6.05 14.87 5.04
CA THR A 273 -4.96 15.44 5.83
C THR A 273 -5.49 16.48 6.81
N HIS A 274 -4.60 17.14 7.56
CA HIS A 274 -5.00 18.19 8.49
C HIS A 274 -5.65 19.37 7.75
N SER A 275 -6.77 19.86 8.28
CA SER A 275 -7.43 21.05 7.73
C SER A 275 -6.49 22.25 7.78
N ALA A 276 -6.18 22.82 6.61
CA ALA A 276 -5.40 24.05 6.53
C ALA A 276 -6.15 25.19 7.25
N LEU A 277 -5.51 25.78 8.26
CA LEU A 277 -5.97 26.99 8.94
C LEU A 277 -5.70 28.21 8.05
N GLY A 278 -6.70 29.08 7.87
CA GLY A 278 -6.51 30.38 7.19
C GLY A 278 -6.61 30.36 5.66
N VAL A 279 -7.32 29.41 5.05
CA VAL A 279 -7.54 29.42 3.59
C VAL A 279 -8.47 30.55 3.14
N LYS A 280 -8.06 31.26 2.07
CA LYS A 280 -8.83 32.32 1.42
C LYS A 280 -10.01 31.79 0.59
N TYR A 281 -9.92 30.54 0.15
CA TYR A 281 -10.91 29.86 -0.69
C TYR A 281 -11.29 28.50 -0.06
N ILE A 282 -11.85 27.59 -0.85
CA ILE A 282 -12.23 26.24 -0.38
C ILE A 282 -10.99 25.51 0.14
N ALA A 283 -11.05 25.04 1.38
CA ALA A 283 -10.00 24.21 1.96
C ALA A 283 -9.92 22.88 1.22
N THR A 284 -8.73 22.49 0.78
CA THR A 284 -8.44 21.18 0.19
C THR A 284 -7.57 20.36 1.14
N PRO A 285 -8.13 19.77 2.22
CA PRO A 285 -7.39 18.95 3.17
C PRO A 285 -7.23 17.52 2.66
N TYR A 286 -6.85 17.35 1.39
CA TYR A 286 -6.78 16.04 0.76
C TYR A 286 -5.47 15.86 0.03
N ASP A 287 -4.83 14.74 0.30
CA ASP A 287 -3.74 14.21 -0.50
C ASP A 287 -4.26 13.03 -1.33
N PHE A 288 -3.54 12.73 -2.39
CA PHE A 288 -3.94 11.75 -3.39
C PHE A 288 -2.92 10.62 -3.45
N ILE A 289 -3.39 9.40 -3.59
CA ILE A 289 -2.58 8.23 -3.94
C ILE A 289 -3.08 7.71 -5.29
N LEU A 290 -2.21 7.79 -6.30
CA LEU A 290 -2.46 7.27 -7.63
C LEU A 290 -2.11 5.79 -7.66
N TRP A 291 -3.08 4.94 -8.01
CA TRP A 291 -2.89 3.50 -8.13
C TRP A 291 -2.90 3.09 -9.60
N PHE A 292 -1.75 2.62 -10.08
CA PHE A 292 -1.56 2.02 -11.39
C PHE A 292 -1.16 0.55 -11.26
N ALA A 293 -1.64 -0.28 -12.18
CA ALA A 293 -1.19 -1.65 -12.34
C ALA A 293 -0.19 -1.73 -13.49
N LYS A 294 0.62 -2.81 -13.53
CA LYS A 294 1.36 -3.13 -14.77
C LYS A 294 0.41 -3.71 -15.83
N ASN A 295 -0.42 -4.66 -15.42
CA ASN A 295 -1.52 -5.16 -16.22
C ASN A 295 -2.78 -5.26 -15.35
N LYS A 296 -3.78 -4.44 -15.66
CA LYS A 296 -5.05 -4.34 -14.91
C LYS A 296 -5.85 -5.64 -14.86
N GLU A 297 -5.79 -6.48 -15.90
CA GLU A 297 -6.54 -7.74 -15.94
C GLU A 297 -5.98 -8.78 -14.96
N SER A 298 -4.69 -8.71 -14.68
CA SER A 298 -3.97 -9.67 -13.82
C SER A 298 -3.88 -9.24 -12.35
N ILE A 299 -4.49 -8.10 -12.00
CA ILE A 299 -4.35 -7.48 -10.68
C ILE A 299 -4.99 -8.33 -9.58
N LYS A 300 -4.30 -8.43 -8.44
CA LYS A 300 -4.82 -9.12 -7.25
C LYS A 300 -5.35 -8.10 -6.26
N TYR A 301 -6.66 -7.88 -6.27
CA TYR A 301 -7.33 -7.09 -5.24
C TYR A 301 -7.88 -7.99 -4.13
N LYS A 302 -7.51 -7.69 -2.88
CA LYS A 302 -8.10 -8.32 -1.70
C LYS A 302 -9.11 -7.35 -1.10
N ASP A 303 -10.37 -7.76 -1.06
CA ASP A 303 -11.43 -6.96 -0.45
C ASP A 303 -11.10 -6.64 1.02
N LEU A 304 -11.00 -5.34 1.31
CA LEU A 304 -10.90 -4.85 2.67
C LEU A 304 -12.29 -4.85 3.30
N PHE A 305 -12.59 -5.87 4.11
CA PHE A 305 -13.84 -5.93 4.84
C PHE A 305 -13.80 -5.02 6.06
N LEU A 306 -14.51 -3.89 5.97
CA LEU A 306 -14.70 -2.99 7.10
C LEU A 306 -15.86 -3.47 7.98
N GLY A 307 -15.64 -3.45 9.30
CA GLY A 307 -16.69 -3.70 10.27
C GLY A 307 -17.76 -2.63 10.17
N LYS A 308 -19.01 -3.02 9.88
CA LYS A 308 -20.14 -2.09 9.96
C LYS A 308 -20.69 -2.06 11.37
N SER A 309 -20.98 -0.86 11.86
CA SER A 309 -21.74 -0.68 13.10
C SER A 309 -23.16 -1.25 12.93
N GLN A 310 -23.71 -1.71 14.05
CA GLN A 310 -25.10 -2.17 14.18
C GLN A 310 -25.86 -1.13 15.01
N GLY A 311 -27.17 -1.00 14.80
CA GLY A 311 -28.02 -0.14 15.63
C GLY A 311 -28.38 1.21 15.02
N GLN A 312 -28.59 2.23 15.87
CA GLN A 312 -29.12 3.55 15.45
C GLN A 312 -28.27 4.22 14.36
N GLY A 313 -28.94 4.88 13.42
CA GLY A 313 -28.30 5.53 12.27
C GLY A 313 -27.81 4.57 11.17
N THR A 314 -27.89 3.25 11.40
CA THR A 314 -27.51 2.23 10.41
C THR A 314 -28.73 1.61 9.73
N GLN A 315 -28.51 1.01 8.56
CA GLN A 315 -29.55 0.27 7.83
C GLN A 315 -29.77 -1.16 8.39
N TYR A 316 -28.94 -1.61 9.34
CA TYR A 316 -28.96 -2.94 9.94
C TYR A 316 -29.78 -2.95 11.24
N GLN A 317 -31.10 -2.99 11.09
CA GLN A 317 -32.04 -2.80 12.20
C GLN A 317 -32.89 -4.03 12.54
N TYR A 318 -32.71 -5.13 11.81
CA TYR A 318 -33.48 -6.34 11.99
C TYR A 318 -32.60 -7.47 12.53
N VAL A 319 -33.21 -8.34 13.32
CA VAL A 319 -32.58 -9.51 13.92
C VAL A 319 -33.35 -10.74 13.49
N GLN A 320 -32.62 -11.75 13.05
CA GLN A 320 -33.14 -13.10 12.88
C GLN A 320 -32.63 -13.95 14.04
N GLU A 321 -33.55 -14.42 14.85
CA GLU A 321 -33.30 -15.33 15.97
C GLU A 321 -32.96 -16.73 15.46
N LYS A 322 -32.40 -17.58 16.33
CA LYS A 322 -32.08 -18.98 15.99
C LYS A 322 -33.26 -19.77 15.46
N ASP A 323 -34.44 -19.50 15.99
CA ASP A 323 -35.69 -20.19 15.61
C ASP A 323 -36.22 -19.71 14.25
N GLY A 324 -35.48 -18.82 13.57
CA GLY A 324 -35.83 -18.29 12.26
C GLY A 324 -36.80 -17.12 12.31
N ILE A 325 -37.30 -16.77 13.51
CA ILE A 325 -38.18 -15.63 13.76
C ILE A 325 -37.41 -14.34 13.45
N ARG A 326 -38.06 -13.45 12.69
CA ARG A 326 -37.50 -12.16 12.30
C ARG A 326 -38.22 -11.06 13.06
N ARG A 327 -37.45 -10.23 13.77
CA ARG A 327 -37.97 -9.07 14.50
C ARG A 327 -37.13 -7.83 14.24
N THR A 328 -37.71 -6.68 14.52
CA THR A 328 -36.98 -5.41 14.56
C THR A 328 -36.21 -5.32 15.89
N MET A 329 -35.01 -4.75 15.89
CA MET A 329 -34.25 -4.49 17.12
C MET A 329 -35.03 -3.57 18.06
N THR A 330 -34.94 -3.85 19.36
CA THR A 330 -35.47 -2.96 20.40
C THR A 330 -34.65 -1.66 20.48
N LYS A 331 -35.19 -0.63 21.14
CA LYS A 331 -34.46 0.65 21.30
C LYS A 331 -33.14 0.47 22.04
N GLU A 332 -33.12 -0.40 23.05
CA GLU A 332 -31.94 -0.73 23.86
C GLU A 332 -30.86 -1.48 23.04
N GLU A 333 -31.27 -2.43 22.20
CA GLU A 333 -30.36 -3.14 21.29
C GLU A 333 -29.77 -2.19 20.24
N LYS A 334 -30.58 -1.25 19.74
CA LYS A 334 -30.13 -0.23 18.77
C LYS A 334 -29.12 0.75 19.37
N LEU A 335 -29.19 1.01 20.67
CA LEU A 335 -28.25 1.86 21.40
C LEU A 335 -27.00 1.09 21.88
N GLY A 336 -26.95 -0.23 21.65
CA GLY A 336 -25.85 -1.08 22.10
C GLY A 336 -25.83 -1.32 23.62
N ILE A 337 -26.92 -0.99 24.31
CA ILE A 337 -27.06 -1.13 25.77
C ILE A 337 -27.33 -2.59 26.13
N SER A 338 -28.13 -3.30 25.32
CA SER A 338 -28.37 -4.73 25.46
C SER A 338 -27.69 -5.52 24.34
N SER A 339 -27.06 -6.64 24.70
CA SER A 339 -26.39 -7.50 23.74
C SER A 339 -27.41 -8.33 22.97
N ILE A 340 -27.27 -8.34 21.64
CA ILE A 340 -27.99 -9.25 20.75
C ILE A 340 -27.65 -10.70 21.14
N GLY A 341 -28.65 -11.57 21.15
CA GLY A 341 -28.54 -12.97 21.59
C GLY A 341 -27.42 -13.74 20.89
N TYR A 342 -26.80 -14.67 21.62
CA TYR A 342 -25.70 -15.48 21.09
C TYR A 342 -26.20 -16.40 19.97
N GLY A 343 -25.89 -16.05 18.72
CA GLY A 343 -26.26 -16.81 17.52
C GLY A 343 -27.26 -16.09 16.61
N ASP A 344 -27.80 -14.97 17.07
CA ASP A 344 -28.71 -14.15 16.26
C ASP A 344 -27.97 -13.44 15.14
N ARG A 345 -28.65 -13.31 14.00
CA ARG A 345 -28.11 -12.69 12.79
C ARG A 345 -28.76 -11.35 12.57
N VAL A 346 -27.95 -10.31 12.61
CA VAL A 346 -28.39 -8.97 12.21
C VAL A 346 -28.47 -8.91 10.70
N PHE A 347 -29.54 -8.33 10.18
CA PHE A 347 -29.73 -8.13 8.76
C PHE A 347 -30.37 -6.78 8.45
N ARG A 348 -30.33 -6.43 7.17
CA ARG A 348 -31.09 -5.33 6.58
C ARG A 348 -31.96 -5.82 5.46
N LEU A 349 -33.06 -5.12 5.23
CA LEU A 349 -33.92 -5.33 4.08
C LEU A 349 -33.45 -4.46 2.91
N ILE A 350 -33.44 -5.04 1.72
CA ILE A 350 -33.15 -4.36 0.46
C ILE A 350 -34.31 -4.65 -0.49
N ASN A 351 -34.85 -3.61 -1.12
CA ASN A 351 -35.92 -3.78 -2.10
C ASN A 351 -35.47 -4.73 -3.23
N LEU A 352 -36.28 -5.75 -3.51
CA LEU A 352 -36.06 -6.69 -4.63
C LEU A 352 -36.36 -6.10 -6.01
N PRO A 353 -37.29 -5.15 -6.17
CA PRO A 353 -37.40 -4.40 -7.42
C PRO A 353 -36.12 -3.61 -7.71
N SER A 354 -35.64 -3.67 -8.96
CA SER A 354 -34.53 -2.85 -9.45
C SER A 354 -34.99 -1.42 -9.72
N SER A 355 -34.04 -0.49 -9.80
CA SER A 355 -34.30 0.85 -10.34
C SER A 355 -34.50 0.84 -11.85
N GLY A 356 -33.87 -0.11 -12.57
CA GLY A 356 -34.03 -0.29 -14.01
C GLY A 356 -35.19 -1.20 -14.41
N TYR A 357 -35.54 -1.15 -15.70
CA TYR A 357 -36.55 -1.98 -16.33
C TYR A 357 -35.88 -2.97 -17.28
N THR A 358 -36.10 -4.27 -17.06
CA THR A 358 -35.65 -5.36 -17.94
C THR A 358 -36.86 -6.22 -18.31
N PRO A 359 -37.23 -6.34 -19.60
CA PRO A 359 -38.41 -7.09 -20.04
C PRO A 359 -38.42 -8.56 -19.60
N SER A 360 -37.26 -9.20 -19.51
CA SER A 360 -37.13 -10.60 -19.08
C SER A 360 -37.36 -10.83 -17.58
N CYS A 361 -37.37 -9.75 -16.78
CA CYS A 361 -37.46 -9.80 -15.32
C CYS A 361 -38.76 -9.16 -14.80
N THR A 362 -39.77 -8.99 -15.65
CA THR A 362 -41.13 -8.57 -15.27
C THR A 362 -42.05 -9.78 -15.26
N PHE A 363 -42.26 -10.36 -14.08
CA PHE A 363 -43.18 -11.46 -13.88
C PHE A 363 -43.82 -11.37 -12.49
N ASP A 364 -45.04 -11.87 -12.37
CA ASP A 364 -45.68 -11.96 -11.06
C ASP A 364 -45.08 -13.13 -10.27
N PHE A 365 -44.77 -12.88 -8.99
CA PHE A 365 -44.15 -13.87 -8.12
C PHE A 365 -45.02 -14.16 -6.91
N THR A 366 -45.40 -15.43 -6.72
CA THR A 366 -46.17 -15.87 -5.56
C THR A 366 -45.24 -16.28 -4.43
N PHE A 367 -45.38 -15.63 -3.27
CA PHE A 367 -44.62 -15.94 -2.06
C PHE A 367 -45.57 -16.01 -0.86
N GLN A 368 -45.51 -17.11 -0.10
CA GLN A 368 -46.37 -17.35 1.08
C GLN A 368 -47.88 -17.15 0.79
N GLY A 369 -48.35 -17.62 -0.37
CA GLY A 369 -49.76 -17.52 -0.78
C GLY A 369 -50.20 -16.14 -1.28
N LYS A 370 -49.33 -15.13 -1.33
CA LYS A 370 -49.59 -13.81 -1.91
C LYS A 370 -48.84 -13.62 -3.21
N THR A 371 -49.51 -13.09 -4.22
CA THR A 371 -48.90 -12.76 -5.51
C THR A 371 -48.42 -11.31 -5.49
N TYR A 372 -47.13 -11.12 -5.78
CA TYR A 372 -46.48 -9.83 -5.82
C TYR A 372 -46.13 -9.48 -7.27
N PRO A 373 -46.74 -8.44 -7.85
CA PRO A 373 -46.31 -7.91 -9.13
C PRO A 373 -45.04 -7.05 -8.94
N PRO A 374 -44.20 -6.91 -9.98
CA PRO A 374 -43.13 -5.91 -9.96
C PRO A 374 -43.74 -4.51 -9.87
N SER A 375 -43.07 -3.59 -9.14
CA SER A 375 -43.55 -2.20 -9.03
C SER A 375 -43.65 -1.54 -10.42
N LYS A 376 -44.65 -0.69 -10.64
CA LYS A 376 -44.88 -0.03 -11.94
C LYS A 376 -43.59 0.58 -12.50
N GLY A 377 -43.24 0.23 -13.74
CA GLY A 377 -42.04 0.72 -14.43
C GLY A 377 -40.71 0.12 -13.97
N ARG A 378 -40.72 -0.89 -13.09
CA ARG A 378 -39.51 -1.56 -12.57
C ARG A 378 -39.56 -3.05 -12.87
N SER A 379 -38.39 -3.69 -12.94
CA SER A 379 -38.27 -5.14 -12.99
C SER A 379 -37.76 -5.71 -11.66
N TRP A 380 -37.80 -7.03 -11.50
CA TRP A 380 -37.06 -7.69 -10.43
C TRP A 380 -35.55 -7.60 -10.67
N LYS A 381 -34.74 -7.54 -9.60
CA LYS A 381 -33.26 -7.61 -9.70
C LYS A 381 -32.73 -8.95 -10.19
N THR A 382 -33.56 -10.00 -10.20
CA THR A 382 -33.16 -11.36 -10.54
C THR A 382 -34.20 -12.02 -11.45
N THR A 383 -33.79 -13.07 -12.15
CA THR A 383 -34.71 -13.93 -12.92
C THR A 383 -35.63 -14.73 -12.01
N ARG A 384 -36.64 -15.40 -12.59
CA ARG A 384 -37.58 -16.29 -11.87
C ARG A 384 -36.86 -17.41 -11.13
N ASP A 385 -35.86 -18.03 -11.74
CA ASP A 385 -35.03 -19.05 -11.10
C ASP A 385 -34.21 -18.49 -9.94
N GLY A 386 -33.70 -17.26 -10.11
CA GLY A 386 -33.04 -16.51 -9.03
C GLY A 386 -33.96 -16.30 -7.84
N MET A 387 -35.21 -15.89 -8.07
CA MET A 387 -36.22 -15.74 -7.01
C MET A 387 -36.52 -17.07 -6.30
N SER A 388 -36.65 -18.17 -7.05
CA SER A 388 -36.85 -19.50 -6.46
C SER A 388 -35.68 -19.92 -5.56
N ARG A 389 -34.43 -19.68 -6.01
CA ARG A 389 -33.22 -19.92 -5.20
C ARG A 389 -33.19 -19.05 -3.94
N LEU A 390 -33.59 -17.79 -4.03
CA LEU A 390 -33.66 -16.88 -2.88
C LEU A 390 -34.69 -17.34 -1.84
N VAL A 391 -35.84 -17.85 -2.28
CA VAL A 391 -36.85 -18.43 -1.39
C VAL A 391 -36.30 -19.67 -0.70
N LYS A 392 -35.69 -20.61 -1.44
CA LYS A 392 -35.04 -21.82 -0.87
C LYS A 392 -33.94 -21.48 0.12
N ALA A 393 -33.18 -20.41 -0.13
CA ALA A 393 -32.13 -19.93 0.76
C ALA A 393 -32.65 -19.12 1.97
N ASN A 394 -33.98 -18.99 2.13
CA ASN A 394 -34.62 -18.16 3.14
C ASN A 394 -34.09 -16.72 3.17
N ARG A 395 -33.90 -16.12 1.98
CA ARG A 395 -33.40 -14.73 1.82
C ARG A 395 -34.45 -13.74 1.33
N VAL A 396 -35.72 -14.12 1.34
CA VAL A 396 -36.85 -13.28 0.95
C VAL A 396 -37.68 -12.94 2.19
N HIS A 397 -38.12 -11.69 2.30
CA HIS A 397 -39.02 -11.22 3.34
C HIS A 397 -40.13 -10.34 2.76
N SER A 398 -41.37 -10.66 3.07
CA SER A 398 -42.54 -9.84 2.72
C SER A 398 -42.71 -8.71 3.74
N SER A 399 -42.65 -7.46 3.29
CA SER A 399 -43.00 -6.28 4.10
C SER A 399 -44.23 -5.63 3.50
N GLY A 400 -45.41 -6.04 3.95
CA GLY A 400 -46.69 -5.60 3.38
C GLY A 400 -46.82 -5.98 1.91
N SER A 401 -46.95 -4.97 1.05
CA SER A 401 -47.11 -5.11 -0.41
C SER A 401 -45.79 -5.29 -1.18
N TYR A 402 -44.64 -5.28 -0.50
CA TYR A 402 -43.33 -5.36 -1.13
C TYR A 402 -42.56 -6.61 -0.71
N LEU A 403 -41.81 -7.16 -1.65
CA LEU A 403 -40.81 -8.19 -1.40
C LEU A 403 -39.43 -7.57 -1.22
N ASN A 404 -38.73 -8.00 -0.17
CA ASN A 404 -37.40 -7.55 0.18
C ASN A 404 -36.41 -8.72 0.26
N TYR A 405 -35.17 -8.42 -0.13
CA TYR A 405 -34.02 -9.28 0.06
C TYR A 405 -33.42 -9.08 1.44
N VAL A 406 -33.12 -10.19 2.11
CA VAL A 406 -32.48 -10.21 3.43
C VAL A 406 -30.97 -10.23 3.25
N LEU A 407 -30.32 -9.10 3.53
CA LEU A 407 -28.86 -9.01 3.54
C LEU A 407 -28.34 -9.09 4.98
N GLY A 408 -27.81 -10.26 5.35
CA GLY A 408 -27.20 -10.49 6.65
C GLY A 408 -25.86 -9.76 6.81
N LEU A 409 -25.61 -9.23 8.00
CA LEU A 409 -24.31 -8.74 8.41
C LEU A 409 -23.44 -9.93 8.81
N ARG A 410 -22.38 -10.19 8.05
CA ARG A 410 -21.42 -11.24 8.38
C ARG A 410 -20.54 -10.74 9.52
N LYS A 411 -20.56 -11.42 10.67
CA LYS A 411 -19.57 -11.18 11.72
C LYS A 411 -18.21 -11.57 11.14
N LEU A 412 -17.28 -10.61 11.07
CA LEU A 412 -15.88 -10.92 10.77
C LEU A 412 -15.39 -11.88 11.85
N LYS A 413 -14.88 -13.05 11.44
CA LYS A 413 -14.01 -13.81 12.34
C LYS A 413 -12.85 -12.86 12.63
N ARG A 414 -12.69 -12.42 13.88
CA ARG A 414 -11.45 -11.77 14.31
C ARG A 414 -10.34 -12.77 13.94
N VAL A 415 -9.46 -12.36 13.04
CA VAL A 415 -8.21 -13.07 12.72
C VAL A 415 -7.30 -12.96 13.93
#